data_AF-A0AAD8GLK4-F1
#
_entry.id   AF-A0AAD8GLK4-F1
#
_cell.length_a   1.000
_cell.length_b   1.000
_cell.length_c   1.000
_cell.angle_alpha   90.00
_cell.angle_beta   90.00
_cell.angle_gamma   90.00
#
_symmetry.space_group_name_H-M   'P 1'
#
loop_
_entity.id
_entity.type
_entity.pdbx_description
1 polymer ?
#
loop_
_entity_poly.entity_id
_entity_poly.type
_entity_poly.pdbx_seq_one_letter_code
_entity_poly.pdbx_strand_id
1 'polypeptide(L)'
;MFILIKNVSEHLLTEQRNSLKRQAINTVRSSNADPSTANPGMFQLDIVLKKGRNLAIRDRGGTSDPYVKFKISGKEVFRSRTIHKNLNPVWDEKATLLIENLREPLYVKVSERLAGMLLWHHID
;
A
#
# COMPACT_ATOMS: atom_id res chain seq x y z
N MET A 1 2.15 7.64 16.55
CA MET A 1 2.52 7.35 15.15
C MET A 1 1.93 8.46 14.29
N PHE A 2 2.72 9.10 13.42
CA PHE A 2 2.24 10.14 12.51
C PHE A 2 2.21 9.60 11.09
N ILE A 3 1.01 9.47 10.53
CA ILE A 3 0.75 9.12 9.14
C ILE A 3 0.06 10.33 8.53
N LEU A 4 0.58 10.83 7.42
CA LEU A 4 -0.05 11.92 6.68
C LEU A 4 -0.61 11.35 5.38
N ILE A 5 -1.92 11.40 5.22
CA ILE A 5 -2.59 11.08 3.95
C ILE A 5 -2.70 12.40 3.18
N LYS A 6 -2.17 12.45 1.95
CA LYS A 6 -2.06 13.72 1.22
C LYS A 6 -3.12 13.92 0.15
N ASN A 7 -3.69 12.85 -0.41
CA ASN A 7 -4.78 12.98 -1.38
C ASN A 7 -5.46 11.62 -1.65
N VAL A 8 -6.75 11.66 -1.97
CA VAL A 8 -7.48 10.58 -2.66
C VAL A 8 -8.03 11.20 -3.94
N SER A 9 -7.54 10.78 -5.11
CA SER A 9 -8.00 11.29 -6.39
C SER A 9 -8.40 10.15 -7.33
N GLU A 10 -9.52 10.29 -8.03
CA GLU A 10 -9.82 9.46 -9.20
C GLU A 10 -8.77 9.75 -10.29
N HIS A 11 -7.91 8.78 -10.66
CA HIS A 11 -6.79 9.08 -11.57
C HIS A 11 -6.61 8.07 -12.73
N LEU A 12 -6.62 8.66 -13.93
CA LEU A 12 -6.11 8.28 -15.27
C LEU A 12 -6.44 6.99 -16.03
N LEU A 13 -7.08 5.97 -15.46
CA LEU A 13 -7.58 4.87 -16.33
C LEU A 13 -8.77 5.31 -17.18
N THR A 14 -9.49 6.33 -16.74
CA THR A 14 -10.59 6.94 -17.50
C THR A 14 -10.12 7.55 -18.82
N GLU A 15 -8.92 8.14 -18.88
CA GLU A 15 -8.38 8.73 -20.11
C GLU A 15 -7.93 7.64 -21.11
N GLN A 16 -7.21 6.62 -20.65
CA GLN A 16 -6.87 5.46 -21.48
C GLN A 16 -8.11 4.73 -21.97
N ARG A 17 -9.14 4.59 -21.12
CA ARG A 17 -10.45 4.02 -21.49
C ARG A 17 -11.18 4.88 -22.51
N ASN A 18 -11.17 6.20 -22.37
CA ASN A 18 -11.82 7.10 -23.31
C ASN A 18 -11.08 7.11 -24.65
N SER A 19 -9.75 6.97 -24.65
CA SER A 19 -8.93 6.76 -25.86
C SER A 19 -9.24 5.42 -26.54
N LEU A 20 -9.27 4.31 -25.77
CA LEU A 20 -9.60 2.98 -26.29
C LEU A 20 -11.05 2.86 -26.76
N LYS A 21 -12.02 3.50 -26.08
CA LYS A 21 -13.41 3.58 -26.55
C LYS A 21 -13.51 4.36 -27.86
N ARG A 22 -12.80 5.49 -28.00
CA ARG A 22 -12.73 6.25 -29.26
C ARG A 22 -12.12 5.42 -30.40
N GLN A 23 -11.12 4.58 -30.10
CA GLN A 23 -10.52 3.66 -31.07
C GLN A 23 -11.45 2.47 -31.41
N ALA A 24 -12.15 1.88 -30.44
CA ALA A 24 -13.05 0.75 -30.64
C ALA A 24 -14.35 1.14 -31.39
N ILE A 25 -14.84 2.36 -31.21
CA ILE A 25 -16.03 2.88 -31.93
C ILE A 25 -15.80 2.96 -33.45
N ASN A 26 -14.55 3.10 -33.90
CA ASN A 26 -14.21 3.11 -35.32
C ASN A 26 -14.07 1.69 -35.93
N THR A 27 -14.05 0.63 -35.11
CA THR A 27 -13.77 -0.75 -35.58
C THR A 27 -14.93 -1.72 -35.39
N VAL A 28 -15.91 -1.45 -34.51
CA VAL A 28 -16.93 -2.46 -34.16
C VAL A 28 -18.35 -1.99 -34.49
N ARG A 29 -18.76 -2.27 -35.74
CA ARG A 29 -20.18 -2.41 -36.15
C ARG A 29 -20.70 -3.86 -35.97
N SER A 30 -20.01 -4.73 -35.24
CA SER A 30 -20.48 -6.10 -35.03
C SER A 30 -20.04 -6.67 -33.69
N SER A 31 -20.96 -6.67 -32.73
CA SER A 31 -21.21 -7.71 -31.71
C SER A 31 -21.85 -7.08 -30.48
N ASN A 32 -23.02 -7.60 -30.11
CA ASN A 32 -23.88 -7.14 -29.02
C ASN A 32 -23.32 -7.51 -27.64
N ALA A 33 -22.14 -6.99 -27.27
CA ALA A 33 -21.66 -7.07 -25.89
C ALA A 33 -22.32 -5.96 -25.07
N ASP A 34 -23.14 -6.35 -24.10
CA ASP A 34 -23.81 -5.48 -23.14
C ASP A 34 -22.80 -4.52 -22.46
N PRO A 35 -22.95 -3.18 -22.60
CA PRO A 35 -22.04 -2.19 -22.03
C PRO A 35 -22.16 -2.05 -20.49
N SER A 36 -22.97 -2.87 -19.82
CA SER A 36 -23.25 -2.77 -18.38
C SER A 36 -22.16 -3.31 -17.43
N THR A 37 -21.16 -4.05 -17.91
CA THR A 37 -20.00 -4.47 -17.09
C THR A 37 -18.92 -3.38 -17.03
N ALA A 38 -19.34 -2.15 -16.75
CA ALA A 38 -18.43 -1.06 -16.46
C ALA A 38 -17.81 -1.30 -15.08
N ASN A 39 -16.55 -1.75 -15.05
CA ASN A 39 -15.78 -1.83 -13.82
C ASN A 39 -15.82 -0.46 -13.11
N PRO A 40 -16.23 -0.40 -11.83
CA PRO A 40 -16.27 0.85 -11.07
C PRO A 40 -14.89 1.50 -11.05
N GLY A 41 -14.85 2.82 -11.15
CA GLY A 41 -13.62 3.59 -11.32
C GLY A 41 -12.56 3.25 -10.27
N MET A 42 -11.31 3.10 -10.72
CA MET A 42 -10.17 2.95 -9.81
C MET A 42 -9.74 4.33 -9.29
N PHE A 43 -9.44 4.40 -8.01
CA PHE A 43 -8.97 5.59 -7.32
C PHE A 43 -7.49 5.44 -6.97
N GLN A 44 -6.79 6.57 -6.91
CA GLN A 44 -5.41 6.65 -6.43
C GLN A 44 -5.40 7.28 -5.03
N LEU A 45 -4.71 6.63 -4.10
CA LEU A 45 -4.50 7.08 -2.74
C LEU A 45 -3.01 7.32 -2.48
N ASP A 46 -2.64 8.57 -2.24
CA ASP A 46 -1.27 8.99 -1.95
C ASP A 46 -1.05 9.20 -0.44
N ILE A 47 -0.15 8.39 0.11
CA ILE A 47 0.16 8.35 1.54
C ILE A 47 1.62 8.72 1.76
N VAL A 48 1.86 9.56 2.77
CA VAL A 48 3.20 9.87 3.27
C VAL A 48 3.35 9.31 4.67
N LEU A 49 4.09 8.21 4.77
CA LEU A 49 4.45 7.61 6.04
C LEU A 49 5.64 8.37 6.64
N LYS A 50 5.39 9.10 7.73
CA LYS A 50 6.39 9.96 8.36
C LYS A 50 7.20 9.21 9.42
N LYS A 51 6.65 9.07 10.62
CA LYS A 51 7.40 8.58 11.79
C LYS A 51 6.56 7.90 12.85
N GLY A 52 7.18 6.98 13.59
CA GLY A 52 6.69 6.43 14.84
C GLY A 52 7.21 7.24 16.03
N ARG A 53 6.53 7.16 17.17
CA ARG A 53 7.01 7.73 18.43
C ARG A 53 6.64 6.79 19.56
N ASN A 54 7.59 6.51 20.44
CA ASN A 54 7.43 5.66 21.62
C ASN A 54 6.75 4.33 21.27
N LEU A 55 7.24 3.64 20.23
CA LEU A 55 6.74 2.31 19.90
C LEU A 55 7.00 1.36 21.07
N ALA A 56 6.09 0.39 21.25
CA ALA A 56 6.23 -0.60 22.30
C ALA A 56 7.50 -1.44 22.08
N ILE A 57 8.24 -1.67 23.16
CA ILE A 57 9.33 -2.65 23.18
C ILE A 57 8.69 -4.03 23.14
N ARG A 58 8.99 -4.84 22.12
CA ARG A 58 8.54 -6.25 22.11
C ARG A 58 9.65 -7.28 22.16
N ASP A 59 10.91 -6.86 22.03
CA ASP A 59 12.06 -7.74 22.19
C ASP A 59 12.77 -7.53 23.54
N ARG A 60 13.28 -8.63 24.11
CA ARG A 60 13.95 -8.66 25.44
C ARG A 60 15.15 -7.72 25.54
N GLY A 61 15.72 -7.29 24.42
CA GLY A 61 16.85 -6.36 24.34
C GLY A 61 16.49 -4.87 24.39
N GLY A 62 15.20 -4.51 24.55
CA GLY A 62 14.80 -3.09 24.63
C GLY A 62 14.68 -2.37 23.28
N THR A 63 14.90 -3.09 22.17
CA THR A 63 14.93 -2.51 20.82
C THR A 63 14.08 -3.35 19.87
N SER A 64 13.13 -2.72 19.19
CA SER A 64 12.36 -3.33 18.11
C SER A 64 12.89 -2.88 16.75
N ASP A 65 12.74 -3.72 15.73
CA ASP A 65 13.01 -3.39 14.32
C ASP A 65 11.68 -3.09 13.60
N PRO A 66 11.08 -1.89 13.80
CA PRO A 66 9.75 -1.61 13.31
C PRO A 66 9.70 -1.33 11.81
N TYR A 67 8.60 -1.77 11.21
CA TYR A 67 8.15 -1.40 9.89
C TYR A 67 6.61 -1.32 9.86
N VAL A 68 6.06 -0.70 8.83
CA VAL A 68 4.62 -0.47 8.69
C VAL A 68 4.09 -1.26 7.51
N LYS A 69 2.92 -1.87 7.71
CA LYS A 69 2.15 -2.53 6.65
C LYS A 69 0.84 -1.78 6.43
N PHE A 70 0.50 -1.58 5.18
CA PHE A 70 -0.83 -1.15 4.75
C PHE A 70 -1.57 -2.35 4.18
N LYS A 71 -2.84 -2.49 4.56
CA LYS A 71 -3.72 -3.54 4.03
C LYS A 71 -5.06 -2.98 3.61
N ILE A 72 -5.57 -3.47 2.49
CA ILE A 72 -6.92 -3.21 1.97
C ILE A 72 -7.52 -4.57 1.63
N SER A 73 -8.77 -4.82 2.05
CA SER A 73 -9.42 -6.14 1.91
C SER A 73 -8.56 -7.31 2.40
N GLY A 74 -7.85 -7.11 3.52
CA GLY A 74 -6.96 -8.10 4.13
C GLY A 74 -5.62 -8.34 3.41
N LYS A 75 -5.46 -7.84 2.18
CA LYS A 75 -4.24 -7.98 1.36
C LYS A 75 -3.22 -6.90 1.70
N GLU A 76 -1.95 -7.26 1.80
CA GLU A 76 -0.86 -6.31 2.00
C GLU A 76 -0.58 -5.57 0.68
N VAL A 77 -0.82 -4.26 0.69
CA VAL A 77 -0.67 -3.39 -0.49
C VAL A 77 0.58 -2.52 -0.43
N PHE A 78 1.16 -2.37 0.76
CA PHE A 78 2.43 -1.69 0.96
C PHE A 78 3.12 -2.17 2.23
N ARG A 79 4.46 -2.20 2.19
CA ARG A 79 5.33 -2.46 3.34
C ARG A 79 6.46 -1.44 3.32
N SER A 80 6.66 -0.73 4.43
CA SER A 80 7.78 0.20 4.57
C SER A 80 9.12 -0.52 4.74
N ARG A 81 10.23 0.22 4.64
CA ARG A 81 11.51 -0.27 5.15
C ARG A 81 11.43 -0.55 6.65
N THR A 82 12.24 -1.50 7.07
CA THR A 82 12.52 -1.77 8.49
C THR A 82 13.56 -0.78 8.98
N ILE A 83 13.27 -0.10 10.08
CA ILE A 83 14.25 0.74 10.78
C ILE A 83 14.75 -0.08 11.96
N HIS A 84 16.06 -0.30 12.04
CA HIS A 84 16.63 -1.16 13.07
C HIS A 84 16.70 -0.48 14.43
N LYS A 85 16.35 -1.24 15.47
CA LYS A 85 16.55 -0.92 16.89
C LYS A 85 16.11 0.49 17.30
N ASN A 86 14.97 0.96 16.81
CA ASN A 86 14.54 2.34 17.03
C ASN A 86 13.05 2.42 17.34
N LEU A 87 12.70 2.84 18.56
CA LEU A 87 11.31 3.03 18.99
C LEU A 87 10.69 4.36 18.51
N ASN A 88 11.49 5.22 17.89
CA ASN A 88 11.10 6.48 17.27
C ASN A 88 11.51 6.50 15.79
N PRO A 89 11.09 5.51 14.98
CA PRO A 89 11.56 5.37 13.61
C PRO A 89 11.05 6.53 12.76
N VAL A 90 11.91 7.02 11.87
CA VAL A 90 11.54 7.94 10.79
C VAL A 90 11.63 7.15 9.49
N TRP A 91 10.50 6.94 8.84
CA TRP A 91 10.45 6.23 7.55
C TRP A 91 10.57 7.21 6.38
N ASP A 92 9.83 8.33 6.45
CA ASP A 92 9.72 9.34 5.38
C ASP A 92 9.50 8.71 3.99
N GLU A 93 8.61 7.71 3.93
CA GLU A 93 8.28 6.97 2.72
C GLU A 93 6.96 7.43 2.11
N LYS A 94 6.87 7.34 0.79
CA LYS A 94 5.64 7.60 0.02
C LYS A 94 5.09 6.28 -0.50
N ALA A 95 3.77 6.11 -0.40
CA ALA A 95 3.05 4.99 -0.99
C ALA A 95 1.90 5.53 -1.85
N THR A 96 1.79 5.01 -3.07
CA THR A 96 0.69 5.29 -3.99
C THR A 96 -0.07 3.99 -4.20
N LEU A 97 -1.31 3.95 -3.75
CA LEU A 97 -2.16 2.75 -3.78
C LEU A 97 -3.29 2.95 -4.80
N LEU A 98 -3.51 1.96 -5.66
CA LEU A 98 -4.70 1.89 -6.48
C LEU A 98 -5.78 1.12 -5.71
N ILE A 99 -6.94 1.74 -5.54
CA ILE A 99 -8.07 1.18 -4.78
C ILE A 99 -9.32 1.20 -5.65
N GLU A 100 -10.05 0.09 -5.67
CA GLU A 100 -11.26 -0.05 -6.48
C GLU A 100 -12.50 0.50 -5.75
N ASN A 101 -12.48 0.49 -4.42
CA ASN A 101 -13.61 0.85 -3.60
C ASN A 101 -13.20 1.75 -2.43
N LEU A 102 -13.68 2.99 -2.42
CA LEU A 102 -13.42 3.96 -1.35
C LEU A 102 -14.02 3.58 0.00
N ARG A 103 -14.96 2.63 0.03
CA ARG A 103 -15.57 2.14 1.29
C ARG A 103 -14.70 1.10 1.98
N GLU A 104 -13.70 0.55 1.30
CA GLU A 104 -12.79 -0.42 1.92
C GLU A 104 -11.80 0.30 2.84
N PRO A 105 -11.77 -0.04 4.14
CA PRO A 105 -10.87 0.62 5.08
C PRO A 105 -9.41 0.25 4.81
N LEU A 106 -8.54 1.26 4.83
CA LEU A 106 -7.10 1.09 4.88
C LEU A 106 -6.66 0.72 6.30
N TYR A 107 -6.24 -0.51 6.50
CA TYR A 107 -5.65 -0.95 7.76
C TYR A 107 -4.15 -0.63 7.79
N VAL A 108 -3.72 0.01 8.86
CA VAL A 108 -2.30 0.30 9.10
C VAL A 108 -1.82 -0.44 10.34
N LYS A 109 -0.75 -1.23 10.22
CA LYS A 109 -0.17 -1.98 11.33
C LYS A 109 1.34 -1.76 11.41
N VAL A 110 1.83 -1.44 12.60
CA VAL A 110 3.26 -1.51 12.92
C VAL A 110 3.60 -2.96 13.29
N SER A 111 4.57 -3.53 12.58
CA SER A 111 5.09 -4.87 12.80
C SER A 111 6.59 -4.82 13.02
N GLU A 112 7.14 -5.89 13.56
CA GLU A 112 8.56 -6.00 13.91
C GLU A 112 9.19 -7.11 13.11
N ARG A 113 10.43 -6.88 12.67
CA ARG A 113 11.24 -7.92 12.05
C ARG A 113 12.11 -8.51 13.14
N LEU A 114 11.86 -9.76 13.52
CA LEU A 114 12.77 -10.47 14.41
C LEU A 114 14.08 -10.72 13.66
N ALA A 115 15.08 -9.87 13.87
CA ALA A 115 16.44 -10.08 13.40
C ALA A 115 17.12 -11.04 14.40
N GLY A 116 16.93 -12.35 14.23
CA GLY A 116 17.56 -13.29 15.18
C GLY A 116 17.26 -14.78 15.02
N MET A 117 16.88 -15.29 13.85
CA MET A 117 16.69 -16.75 13.69
C MET A 117 17.31 -17.36 12.43
N LEU A 118 18.23 -16.68 11.75
CA LEU A 118 18.98 -17.27 10.62
C LEU A 118 20.36 -16.62 10.50
N LEU A 119 21.32 -17.09 11.29
CA LEU A 119 22.71 -17.32 10.89
C LEU A 119 23.23 -18.39 11.86
N TRP A 120 23.21 -19.64 11.38
CA TRP A 120 23.68 -20.81 12.10
C TRP A 120 25.13 -20.63 12.55
N HIS A 121 25.45 -21.24 13.70
CA HIS A 121 26.80 -21.35 14.22
C HIS A 121 27.74 -21.93 13.16
N HIS A 122 28.94 -21.36 13.07
CA HIS A 122 30.09 -22.08 12.54
C HIS A 122 30.21 -23.36 13.37
N ILE A 123 30.02 -24.51 12.73
CA ILE A 123 30.35 -25.81 13.32
C ILE A 123 31.84 -25.99 13.02
N ASP A 124 32.66 -25.95 14.07
CA ASP A 124 33.99 -26.56 14.06
C ASP A 124 33.85 -28.08 14.25
#